data_AF-A0A453FUY5-F1
#
_entry.id   AF-A0A453FUY5-F1
#
_cell.length_a   1.000
_cell.length_b   1.000
_cell.length_c   1.000
_cell.angle_alpha   90.00
_cell.angle_beta   90.00
_cell.angle_gamma   90.00
#
_symmetry.space_group_name_H-M   'P 1'
#
loop_
_entity.id
_entity.type
_entity.pdbx_description
1 polymer ?
#
loop_
_entity_poly.entity_id
_entity_poly.type
_entity_poly.pdbx_seq_one_letter_code
_entity_poly.pdbx_strand_id
1 'polypeptide(L)'
;MQAMYELGARRMLVAGLPPVGCLPLQLTMAELRQPPRPQGCIAEQNAAAESYNAKLQRMLAEFQARSPGARAVYADIYSPLKDMVDHPDKYGFVEASKGCCGTGLLEMGPLCTDMVPTCAKPSEFMFWDSVHPTQATYRAVAEHFERTNIIRFDN
;
A
#
# COMPACT_ATOMS: atom_id res chain seq x y z
N MET A 1 12.03 9.64 12.61
CA MET A 1 12.18 8.66 13.70
C MET A 1 13.02 9.18 14.85
N GLN A 2 14.28 9.59 14.63
CA GLN A 2 15.14 10.14 15.69
C GLN A 2 14.47 11.28 16.48
N ALA A 3 13.92 12.28 15.78
CA ALA A 3 13.18 13.37 16.43
C ALA A 3 11.99 12.89 17.28
N MET A 4 11.25 11.87 16.83
CA MET A 4 10.14 11.30 17.62
C MET A 4 10.65 10.62 18.89
N TYR A 5 11.79 9.94 18.82
CA TYR A 5 12.42 9.31 19.97
C TYR A 5 12.94 10.33 20.99
N GLU A 6 13.54 11.42 20.51
CA GLU A 6 13.97 12.56 21.34
C GLU A 6 12.79 13.23 22.05
N LEU A 7 11.61 13.24 21.43
CA LEU A 7 10.35 13.68 22.04
C LEU A 7 9.69 12.64 22.96
N GLY A 8 10.30 11.46 23.14
CA GLY A 8 9.83 10.44 24.08
C GLY A 8 9.12 9.24 23.43
N ALA A 9 8.96 9.18 22.12
CA ALA A 9 8.39 8.00 21.47
C ALA A 9 9.28 6.77 21.69
N ARG A 10 8.67 5.65 22.11
CA ARG A 10 9.36 4.37 22.33
C ARG A 10 8.80 3.21 21.53
N ARG A 11 7.54 3.27 21.10
CA ARG A 11 6.91 2.27 20.23
C ARG A 11 6.57 2.92 18.90
N MET A 12 7.13 2.43 17.81
CA MET A 12 6.96 2.96 16.46
C MET A 12 6.64 1.80 15.51
N LEU A 13 5.47 1.85 14.87
CA LEU A 13 5.14 0.98 13.74
C LEU A 13 5.40 1.78 12.45
N VAL A 14 6.24 1.25 11.57
CA VAL A 14 6.66 1.96 10.35
C VAL A 14 6.33 1.09 9.14
N ALA A 15 5.33 1.52 8.36
CA ALA A 15 4.91 0.82 7.16
C ALA A 15 5.94 0.94 6.03
N GLY A 16 6.11 -0.14 5.28
CA GLY A 16 6.79 -0.12 3.99
C GLY A 16 5.96 0.57 2.89
N LEU A 17 6.47 0.52 1.67
CA LEU A 17 5.75 0.90 0.46
C LEU A 17 4.89 -0.27 -0.06
N PRO A 18 3.74 0.02 -0.67
CA PRO A 18 2.90 -0.98 -1.36
C PRO A 18 3.56 -1.40 -2.70
N PRO A 19 2.98 -2.38 -3.43
CA PRO A 19 3.39 -2.66 -4.80
C PRO A 19 3.02 -1.51 -5.75
N VAL A 20 3.86 -0.48 -5.80
CA VAL A 20 3.61 0.79 -6.52
C VAL A 20 3.32 0.56 -8.01
N GLY A 21 3.98 -0.41 -8.63
CA GLY A 21 3.76 -0.75 -10.03
C GLY A 21 2.38 -1.34 -10.34
N CYS A 22 1.59 -1.65 -9.32
CA CYS A 22 0.22 -2.15 -9.46
C CYS A 22 -0.85 -1.08 -9.25
N LEU A 23 -0.48 0.18 -8.96
CA LEU A 23 -1.48 1.24 -8.78
C LEU A 23 -2.21 1.52 -10.12
N PRO A 24 -3.54 1.72 -10.11
CA PRO A 24 -4.30 2.00 -11.35
C PRO A 24 -3.73 3.14 -12.19
N LEU A 25 -3.27 4.22 -11.54
CA LEU A 25 -2.63 5.33 -12.24
C LEU A 25 -1.35 4.89 -12.98
N GLN A 26 -0.53 4.03 -12.36
CA GLN A 26 0.69 3.55 -12.99
C GLN A 26 0.39 2.64 -14.17
N LEU A 27 -0.60 1.75 -14.04
CA LEU A 27 -1.07 0.90 -15.12
C LEU A 27 -1.58 1.75 -16.30
N THR A 28 -2.46 2.71 -16.03
CA THR A 28 -3.00 3.64 -17.03
C THR A 28 -1.87 4.39 -17.75
N MET A 29 -0.92 4.95 -17.00
CA MET A 29 0.21 5.68 -17.59
C MET A 29 1.14 4.79 -18.40
N ALA A 30 1.29 3.51 -18.05
CA ALA A 30 2.07 2.55 -18.83
C ALA A 30 1.39 2.16 -20.14
N GLU A 31 0.06 2.05 -20.15
CA GLU A 31 -0.74 1.79 -21.37
C GLU A 31 -0.66 2.95 -22.37
N LEU A 32 -0.53 4.19 -21.87
CA LEU A 32 -0.40 5.39 -22.71
C LEU A 32 1.02 5.57 -23.30
N ARG A 33 2.01 4.77 -22.89
CA ARG A 33 3.39 4.87 -23.40
C ARG A 33 3.55 4.17 -24.75
N GLN A 34 4.55 4.64 -25.51
CA GLN A 34 4.97 4.05 -26.79
C GLN A 34 6.43 3.58 -26.68
N PRO A 35 6.75 2.31 -26.99
CA PRO A 35 5.80 1.24 -27.36
C PRO A 35 4.93 0.78 -26.19
N PRO A 36 3.77 0.13 -26.45
CA PRO A 36 2.91 -0.43 -25.41
C PRO A 36 3.67 -1.42 -24.52
N ARG A 37 3.45 -1.36 -23.20
CA ARG A 37 4.03 -2.32 -22.26
C ARG A 37 3.18 -3.59 -22.12
N PRO A 38 3.80 -4.71 -21.69
CA PRO A 38 3.06 -5.89 -21.28
C PRO A 38 2.04 -5.56 -20.18
N GLN A 39 0.90 -6.24 -20.22
CA GLN A 39 -0.18 -6.08 -19.25
C GLN A 39 0.26 -6.53 -17.83
N GLY A 40 -0.28 -5.88 -16.81
CA GLY A 40 0.00 -6.19 -15.40
C GLY A 40 0.93 -5.17 -14.73
N CYS A 41 1.35 -5.50 -13.51
CA CYS A 41 2.13 -4.57 -12.70
C CYS A 41 3.50 -4.24 -13.31
N ILE A 42 3.92 -2.98 -13.13
CA ILE A 42 5.21 -2.48 -13.58
C ILE A 42 6.34 -3.03 -12.68
N ALA A 43 7.08 -4.00 -13.21
CA ALA A 43 8.13 -4.72 -12.49
C ALA A 43 9.21 -3.79 -11.90
N GLU A 44 9.67 -2.78 -12.64
CA GLU A 44 10.74 -1.90 -12.14
C GLU A 44 10.27 -1.00 -10.99
N GLN A 45 9.01 -0.60 -10.97
CA GLN A 45 8.44 0.19 -9.87
C GLN A 45 8.25 -0.68 -8.62
N ASN A 46 7.81 -1.93 -8.80
CA ASN A 46 7.73 -2.89 -7.70
C ASN A 46 9.11 -3.21 -7.14
N ALA A 47 10.12 -3.44 -8.00
CA ALA A 47 11.49 -3.67 -7.57
C ALA A 47 12.07 -2.47 -6.80
N ALA A 48 11.72 -1.25 -7.19
CA ALA A 48 12.09 -0.05 -6.44
C ALA A 48 11.42 0.00 -5.05
N ALA A 49 10.13 -0.35 -4.95
CA ALA A 49 9.40 -0.44 -3.69
C ALA A 49 9.99 -1.52 -2.77
N GLU A 50 10.31 -2.70 -3.30
CA GLU A 50 10.97 -3.79 -2.56
C GLU A 50 12.36 -3.38 -2.08
N SER A 51 13.15 -2.71 -2.93
CA SER A 51 14.46 -2.16 -2.57
C SER A 51 14.36 -1.14 -1.42
N TYR A 52 13.37 -0.26 -1.47
CA TYR A 52 13.07 0.68 -0.39
C TYR A 52 12.71 -0.08 0.90
N ASN A 53 11.80 -1.06 0.83
CA ASN A 53 11.35 -1.84 1.98
C ASN A 53 12.52 -2.59 2.65
N ALA A 54 13.42 -3.16 1.86
CA ALA A 54 14.63 -3.81 2.38
C ALA A 54 15.58 -2.82 3.07
N LYS A 55 15.74 -1.61 2.52
CA LYS A 55 16.54 -0.54 3.14
C LYS A 55 15.89 -0.02 4.43
N LEU A 56 14.57 0.13 4.43
CA LEU A 56 13.80 0.54 5.60
C LEU A 56 14.00 -0.44 6.76
N GLN A 57 13.86 -1.75 6.52
CA GLN A 57 14.08 -2.78 7.54
C GLN A 57 15.48 -2.70 8.16
N ARG A 58 16.53 -2.50 7.35
CA ARG A 58 17.90 -2.31 7.85
C ARG A 58 18.02 -1.05 8.71
N MET A 59 17.47 0.08 8.24
CA MET A 59 17.48 1.34 8.98
C MET A 59 16.73 1.23 10.32
N LEU A 60 15.62 0.51 10.37
CA LEU A 60 14.87 0.25 11.62
C LEU A 60 15.70 -0.58 12.61
N ALA A 61 16.42 -1.60 12.14
CA ALA A 61 17.32 -2.39 12.98
C ALA A 61 18.46 -1.54 13.56
N GLU A 62 19.13 -0.74 12.72
CA GLU A 62 20.19 0.18 13.18
C GLU A 62 19.68 1.26 14.13
N PHE A 63 18.46 1.76 13.89
CA PHE A 63 17.83 2.74 14.77
C PHE A 63 17.59 2.17 16.16
N GLN A 64 17.03 0.96 16.25
CA GLN A 64 16.81 0.28 17.53
C GLN A 64 18.14 0.00 18.26
N ALA A 65 19.18 -0.42 17.54
CA ALA A 65 20.49 -0.68 18.13
C ALA A 65 21.13 0.57 18.77
N ARG A 66 20.83 1.77 18.24
CA ARG A 66 21.37 3.05 18.72
C ARG A 66 20.45 3.80 19.69
N SER A 67 19.21 3.33 19.88
CA SER A 67 18.17 4.04 20.63
C SER A 67 17.64 3.17 21.78
N PRO A 68 18.31 3.17 22.94
CA PRO A 68 17.92 2.33 24.07
C PRO A 68 16.43 2.48 24.45
N GLY A 69 15.74 1.35 24.58
CA GLY A 69 14.31 1.32 24.90
C GLY A 69 13.38 1.67 23.74
N ALA A 70 13.88 1.97 22.55
CA ALA A 70 13.06 2.11 21.36
C ALA A 70 12.73 0.74 20.73
N ARG A 71 11.47 0.58 20.36
CA ARG A 71 10.93 -0.52 19.58
C ARG A 71 10.38 0.04 18.27
N ALA A 72 11.04 -0.26 17.17
CA ALA A 72 10.66 0.15 15.82
C ALA A 72 10.35 -1.09 14.98
N VAL A 73 9.08 -1.33 14.73
CA VAL A 73 8.57 -2.51 14.04
C VAL A 73 8.26 -2.16 12.59
N TYR A 74 8.78 -2.95 11.66
CA TYR A 74 8.41 -2.87 10.24
C TYR A 74 7.00 -3.44 10.03
N ALA A 75 6.11 -2.65 9.44
CA ALA A 75 4.78 -3.07 9.01
C ALA A 75 4.80 -3.40 7.52
N ASP A 76 4.61 -4.66 7.19
CA ASP A 76 4.58 -5.08 5.80
C ASP A 76 3.20 -4.85 5.19
N ILE A 77 3.11 -3.89 4.27
CA ILE A 77 1.92 -3.68 3.44
C ILE A 77 2.10 -4.21 2.02
N TYR A 78 3.34 -4.53 1.62
CA TYR A 78 3.62 -4.91 0.25
C TYR A 78 3.02 -6.28 -0.05
N SER A 79 3.37 -7.30 0.74
CA SER A 79 2.93 -8.67 0.52
C SER A 79 1.40 -8.84 0.56
N PRO A 80 0.65 -8.34 1.56
CA PRO A 80 -0.80 -8.49 1.55
C PRO A 80 -1.46 -7.78 0.37
N LEU A 81 -1.03 -6.56 0.03
CA LEU A 81 -1.58 -5.84 -1.12
C LEU A 81 -1.23 -6.51 -2.45
N LYS A 82 -0.02 -7.07 -2.58
CA LYS A 82 0.38 -7.79 -3.79
C LYS A 82 -0.44 -9.08 -3.97
N ASP A 83 -0.70 -9.81 -2.89
CA ASP A 83 -1.57 -11.00 -2.92
C ASP A 83 -3.01 -10.64 -3.31
N MET A 84 -3.53 -9.48 -2.86
CA MET A 84 -4.85 -8.99 -3.28
C MET A 84 -4.91 -8.61 -4.76
N VAL A 85 -3.82 -8.05 -5.32
CA VAL A 85 -3.74 -7.75 -6.76
C VAL A 85 -3.69 -9.04 -7.58
N ASP A 86 -2.90 -10.02 -7.16
CA ASP A 86 -2.69 -11.27 -7.90
C ASP A 86 -3.88 -12.24 -7.77
N HIS A 87 -4.60 -12.19 -6.64
CA HIS A 87 -5.70 -13.08 -6.28
C HIS A 87 -6.90 -12.30 -5.70
N PRO A 88 -7.51 -11.38 -6.47
CA PRO A 88 -8.58 -10.50 -5.97
C PRO A 88 -9.82 -11.26 -5.49
N ASP A 89 -10.13 -12.39 -6.14
CA ASP A 89 -11.27 -13.25 -5.85
C ASP A 89 -11.20 -13.86 -4.43
N LYS A 90 -9.99 -14.18 -3.94
CA LYS A 90 -9.75 -14.65 -2.57
C LYS A 90 -10.24 -13.66 -1.51
N TYR A 91 -10.31 -12.37 -1.87
CA TYR A 91 -10.68 -11.27 -0.99
C TYR A 91 -12.06 -10.69 -1.31
N GLY A 92 -12.78 -11.27 -2.27
CA GLY A 92 -14.09 -10.76 -2.72
C GLY A 92 -14.03 -9.54 -3.62
N PHE A 93 -12.86 -9.22 -4.18
CA PHE A 93 -12.71 -8.16 -5.17
C PHE A 93 -13.01 -8.68 -6.58
N VAL A 94 -13.77 -7.90 -7.34
CA VAL A 94 -14.05 -8.12 -8.77
C VAL A 94 -13.19 -7.23 -9.67
N GLU A 95 -12.63 -6.16 -9.11
CA GLU A 95 -11.76 -5.21 -9.81
C GLU A 95 -10.58 -4.79 -8.91
N ALA A 96 -9.36 -4.94 -9.43
CA ALA A 96 -8.11 -4.64 -8.74
C ALA A 96 -7.11 -3.81 -9.58
N SER A 97 -7.52 -3.40 -10.77
CA SER A 97 -6.72 -2.61 -11.71
C SER A 97 -7.23 -1.18 -11.92
N LYS A 98 -8.45 -0.86 -11.41
CA LYS A 98 -9.10 0.44 -11.53
C LYS A 98 -9.67 0.92 -10.20
N GLY A 99 -9.78 2.24 -10.05
CA GLY A 99 -10.51 2.87 -8.96
C GLY A 99 -12.04 2.75 -9.13
N CYS A 100 -12.77 2.77 -8.02
CA CYS A 100 -14.22 2.85 -7.99
C CYS A 100 -14.75 4.25 -8.39
N CYS A 101 -13.98 5.30 -8.15
CA CYS A 101 -14.30 6.68 -8.46
C CYS A 101 -14.04 7.04 -9.93
N GLY A 102 -15.02 7.69 -10.57
CA GLY A 102 -14.90 8.21 -11.92
C GLY A 102 -14.67 7.11 -12.95
N THR A 103 -13.71 7.32 -13.84
CA THR A 103 -13.25 6.27 -14.75
C THR A 103 -12.39 5.21 -14.07
N GLY A 104 -11.85 5.52 -12.88
CA GLY A 104 -10.92 4.68 -12.14
C GLY A 104 -9.50 4.67 -12.70
N LEU A 105 -9.22 5.49 -13.72
CA LEU A 105 -7.94 5.48 -14.45
C LEU A 105 -7.00 6.61 -14.00
N LEU A 106 -7.54 7.81 -13.78
CA LEU A 106 -6.75 9.01 -13.51
C LEU A 106 -7.24 9.81 -12.30
N GLU A 107 -8.51 9.67 -11.93
CA GLU A 107 -9.10 10.37 -10.80
C GLU A 107 -8.39 9.94 -9.51
N MET A 108 -7.94 10.91 -8.71
CA MET A 108 -7.29 10.68 -7.42
C MET A 108 -7.67 11.78 -6.44
N GLY A 109 -7.95 11.39 -5.19
CA GLY A 109 -8.24 12.27 -4.07
C GLY A 109 -9.25 13.38 -4.42
N PRO A 110 -8.82 14.65 -4.53
CA PRO A 110 -9.72 15.77 -4.80
C PRO A 110 -10.55 15.68 -6.08
N LEU A 111 -10.15 14.86 -7.06
CA LEU A 111 -10.94 14.64 -8.28
C LEU A 111 -12.18 13.77 -8.03
N CYS A 112 -12.20 13.00 -6.93
CA CYS A 112 -13.33 12.19 -6.50
C CYS A 112 -14.31 13.01 -5.67
N THR A 113 -15.07 13.86 -6.36
CA THR A 113 -16.11 14.71 -5.76
C THR A 113 -17.50 14.08 -5.91
N ASP A 114 -18.50 14.64 -5.21
CA ASP A 114 -19.90 14.21 -5.33
C ASP A 114 -20.49 14.40 -6.75
N MET A 115 -19.80 15.14 -7.62
CA MET A 115 -20.20 15.31 -9.02
C MET A 115 -19.67 14.19 -9.93
N VAL A 116 -18.75 13.36 -9.45
CA VAL A 116 -18.14 12.27 -10.21
C VAL A 116 -18.82 10.95 -9.82
N PRO A 117 -19.27 10.15 -10.80
CA PRO A 117 -19.93 8.88 -10.49
C PRO A 117 -18.96 7.93 -9.75
N THR A 118 -19.54 7.06 -8.93
CA THR A 118 -18.80 5.99 -8.25
C THR A 118 -19.39 4.63 -8.64
N CYS A 119 -18.60 3.58 -8.51
CA CYS A 119 -19.04 2.22 -8.71
C CYS A 119 -20.17 1.84 -7.73
N ALA A 120 -21.05 0.92 -8.13
CA ALA A 120 -22.23 0.56 -7.33
C ALA A 120 -21.89 -0.12 -5.98
N LYS A 121 -20.76 -0.84 -5.92
CA LYS A 121 -20.31 -1.59 -4.74
C LYS A 121 -18.82 -1.38 -4.49
N PRO A 122 -18.43 -0.33 -3.75
CA PRO A 122 -17.02 -0.06 -3.43
C PRO A 122 -16.33 -1.20 -2.68
N SER A 123 -17.07 -2.05 -1.96
CA SER A 123 -16.50 -3.21 -1.26
C SER A 123 -15.97 -4.31 -2.19
N GLU A 124 -16.40 -4.34 -3.45
CA GLU A 124 -15.93 -5.30 -4.46
C GLU A 124 -14.75 -4.74 -5.28
N PHE A 125 -14.28 -3.52 -4.98
CA PHE A 125 -13.13 -2.88 -5.62
C PHE A 125 -11.95 -2.82 -4.66
N MET A 126 -10.74 -3.13 -5.14
CA MET A 126 -9.54 -2.98 -4.32
C MET A 126 -9.17 -1.50 -4.11
N PHE A 127 -9.41 -0.64 -5.10
CA PHE A 127 -9.04 0.77 -5.10
C PHE A 127 -10.26 1.71 -5.10
N TRP A 128 -10.23 2.73 -4.25
CA TRP A 128 -11.25 3.78 -4.24
C TRP A 128 -11.05 4.72 -5.42
N ASP A 129 -9.83 5.20 -5.62
CA ASP A 129 -9.43 6.05 -6.73
C ASP A 129 -8.21 5.44 -7.45
N SER A 130 -7.54 6.16 -8.34
CA SER A 130 -6.41 5.61 -9.11
C SER A 130 -5.12 5.34 -8.29
N VAL A 131 -5.12 5.63 -6.98
CA VAL A 131 -3.98 5.49 -6.07
C VAL A 131 -4.35 4.82 -4.75
N HIS A 132 -5.46 5.24 -4.12
CA HIS A 132 -5.82 4.87 -2.76
C HIS A 132 -6.73 3.64 -2.71
N PRO A 133 -6.47 2.68 -1.80
CA PRO A 133 -7.34 1.54 -1.56
C PRO A 133 -8.75 1.91 -1.09
N THR A 134 -9.72 1.01 -1.29
CA THR A 134 -11.04 1.12 -0.66
C THR A 134 -10.99 0.81 0.83
N GLN A 135 -12.08 1.12 1.55
CA GLN A 135 -12.27 0.72 2.94
C GLN A 135 -12.13 -0.80 3.14
N ALA A 136 -12.59 -1.61 2.18
CA ALA A 136 -12.50 -3.07 2.26
C ALA A 136 -11.04 -3.53 2.26
N THR A 137 -10.22 -2.98 1.36
CA THR A 137 -8.78 -3.25 1.29
C THR A 137 -8.06 -2.75 2.54
N TYR A 138 -8.35 -1.52 3.01
CA TYR A 138 -7.76 -1.00 4.24
C TYR A 138 -8.10 -1.85 5.47
N ARG A 139 -9.31 -2.39 5.56
CA ARG A 139 -9.69 -3.33 6.63
C ARG A 139 -8.82 -4.58 6.59
N ALA A 140 -8.65 -5.20 5.42
CA ALA A 140 -7.84 -6.39 5.28
C ALA A 140 -6.37 -6.15 5.64
N VAL A 141 -5.81 -4.99 5.30
CA VAL A 141 -4.45 -4.57 5.72
C VAL A 141 -4.37 -4.34 7.23
N ALA A 142 -5.36 -3.67 7.84
CA ALA A 142 -5.41 -3.44 9.28
C ALA A 142 -5.45 -4.77 10.05
N GLU A 143 -6.30 -5.72 9.63
CA GLU A 143 -6.36 -7.05 10.22
C GLU A 143 -5.04 -7.83 10.05
N HIS A 144 -4.33 -7.62 8.93
CA HIS A 144 -3.00 -8.18 8.75
C HIS A 144 -2.03 -7.64 9.81
N PHE A 145 -2.00 -6.32 10.05
CA PHE A 145 -1.14 -5.70 11.06
C PHE A 145 -1.46 -6.16 12.48
N GLU A 146 -2.73 -6.28 12.84
CA GLU A 146 -3.13 -6.76 14.17
C GLU A 146 -2.54 -8.15 14.43
N ARG A 147 -2.55 -9.03 13.42
CA ARG A 147 -2.01 -10.38 13.52
C ARG A 147 -0.47 -10.45 13.51
N THR A 148 0.21 -9.61 12.74
CA THR A 148 1.66 -9.76 12.50
C THR A 148 2.55 -8.74 13.22
N ASN A 149 2.01 -7.58 13.59
CA ASN A 149 2.79 -6.45 14.08
C ASN A 149 2.50 -6.08 15.54
N ILE A 150 1.24 -6.06 15.95
CA ILE A 150 0.87 -5.59 17.30
C ILE A 150 1.52 -6.45 18.38
N ILE A 151 1.54 -7.78 18.18
CA ILE A 151 2.21 -8.75 19.06
C ILE A 151 3.72 -8.50 19.26
N ARG A 152 4.34 -7.71 18.37
CA ARG A 152 5.77 -7.40 18.44
C ARG A 152 6.08 -6.28 19.41
N PHE A 153 5.08 -5.57 19.95
CA PHE A 153 5.29 -4.52 20.96
C PHE A 153 5.16 -5.00 22.41
N ASP A 154 4.60 -6.19 22.63
CA ASP A 154 4.34 -6.74 23.96
C ASP A 154 5.42 -7.73 24.43
N ASN A 155 6.38 -8.05 23.55
CA ASN A 155 7.62 -8.78 23.82
C ASN A 155 8.82 -7.86 23.64
#